data_AF-A0A1M6NCK1-F1
#
_entry.id   AF-A0A1M6NCK1-F1
#
_cell.length_a   1.000
_cell.length_b   1.000
_cell.length_c   1.000
_cell.angle_alpha   90.00
_cell.angle_beta   90.00
_cell.angle_gamma   90.00
#
_symmetry.space_group_name_H-M   'P 1'
#
loop_
_entity.id
_entity.type
_entity.pdbx_description
1 polymer ?
#
loop_
_entity_poly.entity_id
_entity_poly.type
_entity_poly.pdbx_seq_one_letter_code
_entity_poly.pdbx_strand_id
1 'polypeptide(L)'
;MDATIIKELPWLGHDPYPSFEYIGNNIRIWEDDFNKKQRSEICFIECDRNILIEKLNLIRNDLLEFLKGPLYKYFIIHDSAHADQVVQQFKKWFSLDII
;
A
#
# COMPACT_ATOMS: atom_id res chain seq x y z
N MET A 1 19.10 6.44 12.59
CA MET A 1 18.74 5.22 13.35
C MET A 1 17.59 5.61 14.26
N ASP A 2 16.39 5.15 13.92
CA ASP A 2 15.31 4.72 14.84
C ASP A 2 14.04 4.50 14.00
N ALA A 3 14.06 3.43 13.21
CA ALA A 3 12.86 2.90 12.55
C ALA A 3 12.48 1.59 13.23
N THR A 4 12.04 1.70 14.48
CA THR A 4 11.47 0.60 15.27
C THR A 4 10.58 1.28 16.32
N ILE A 5 9.34 0.92 16.65
CA ILE A 5 8.68 -0.38 16.76
C ILE A 5 7.17 -0.07 16.78
N ILE A 6 6.41 -0.31 15.70
CA ILE A 6 4.97 -0.60 15.85
C ILE A 6 4.70 -1.86 15.04
N LYS A 7 4.97 -3.01 15.66
CA LYS A 7 4.76 -4.34 15.08
C LYS A 7 3.28 -4.64 14.76
N GLU A 8 2.37 -3.82 15.26
CA GLU A 8 0.93 -3.95 15.09
C GLU A 8 0.43 -3.38 13.76
N LEU A 9 1.26 -2.60 13.05
CA LEU A 9 0.92 -2.05 11.74
C LEU A 9 1.39 -3.00 10.62
N PRO A 10 0.59 -3.17 9.55
CA PRO A 10 0.91 -4.07 8.45
C PRO A 10 2.18 -3.65 7.68
N TRP A 11 2.63 -2.41 7.87
CA TRP A 11 3.76 -1.80 7.18
C TRP A 11 5.09 -1.91 7.95
N LEU A 12 5.16 -2.75 8.99
CA LEU A 12 6.37 -2.97 9.80
C LEU A 12 6.97 -1.68 10.41
N GLY A 13 6.15 -0.66 10.61
CA GLY A 13 6.56 0.65 11.11
C GLY A 13 7.01 1.66 10.05
N HIS A 14 6.96 1.29 8.75
CA HIS A 14 7.14 2.26 7.66
C HIS A 14 5.88 3.10 7.45
N ASP A 15 6.08 4.32 6.93
CA ASP A 15 4.99 5.16 6.45
C ASP A 15 4.49 4.63 5.10
N PRO A 16 3.23 4.17 4.99
CA PRO A 16 2.67 3.70 3.72
C PRO A 16 2.37 4.84 2.73
N TYR A 17 2.55 6.10 3.13
CA TYR A 17 2.28 7.27 2.30
C TYR A 17 3.60 7.91 1.84
N PRO A 18 4.16 7.45 0.70
CA PRO A 18 5.41 8.01 0.22
C PRO A 18 5.25 9.49 -0.16
N SER A 19 6.36 10.21 -0.12
CA SER A 19 6.38 11.61 -0.52
C SER A 19 6.44 11.76 -2.03
N PHE A 20 5.64 12.68 -2.58
CA PHE A 20 5.52 12.89 -4.01
C PHE A 20 5.89 14.32 -4.42
N GLU A 21 6.52 14.46 -5.59
CA GLU A 21 6.66 15.73 -6.30
C GLU A 21 6.04 15.60 -7.71
N TYR A 22 5.23 16.57 -8.10
CA TYR A 22 4.56 16.59 -9.40
C TYR A 22 5.33 17.49 -10.39
N ILE A 23 5.77 16.93 -11.51
CA ILE A 23 6.53 17.65 -12.53
C ILE A 23 5.88 17.43 -13.89
N GLY A 24 5.06 18.39 -14.31
CA GLY A 24 4.22 18.23 -15.50
C GLY A 24 3.35 16.98 -15.39
N ASN A 25 3.49 16.06 -16.35
CA ASN A 25 2.76 14.80 -16.38
C ASN A 25 3.43 13.68 -15.58
N ASN A 26 4.66 13.88 -15.11
CA ASN A 26 5.37 12.90 -14.31
C ASN A 26 5.15 13.12 -12.81
N ILE A 27 5.44 12.08 -12.05
CA ILE A 27 5.51 12.10 -10.60
C ILE A 27 6.86 11.51 -10.17
N ARG A 28 7.50 12.17 -9.20
CA ARG A 28 8.65 11.64 -8.49
C ARG A 28 8.20 11.10 -7.15
N ILE A 29 8.56 9.87 -6.88
CA ILE A 29 8.33 9.17 -5.63
C ILE A 29 9.66 9.15 -4.88
N TRP A 30 9.71 9.86 -3.77
CA TRP A 30 10.92 9.99 -2.97
C TRP A 30 11.08 8.81 -2.02
N GLU A 31 12.32 8.45 -1.72
CA GLU A 31 12.62 7.54 -0.62
C GLU A 31 12.22 8.13 0.75
N ASP A 32 12.10 7.25 1.74
CA ASP A 32 11.86 7.65 3.12
C ASP A 32 12.92 8.67 3.59
N ASP A 33 12.47 9.65 4.38
CA ASP A 33 13.31 10.69 4.98
C ASP A 33 14.07 11.60 3.99
N PHE A 34 13.61 11.76 2.75
CA PHE A 34 14.26 12.65 1.76
C PHE A 34 14.49 14.09 2.27
N ASN A 35 13.64 14.58 3.19
CA ASN A 35 13.78 15.90 3.81
C ASN A 35 14.91 16.01 4.86
N LYS A 36 15.49 14.88 5.30
CA LYS A 36 16.53 14.83 6.35
C LYS A 36 17.93 14.52 5.81
N LYS A 37 18.05 14.12 4.54
CA LYS A 37 19.31 13.74 3.89
C LYS A 37 19.92 14.90 3.10
N GLN A 38 21.23 14.84 2.87
CA GLN A 38 21.88 15.77 1.94
C GLN A 38 21.48 15.44 0.50
N ARG A 39 21.37 16.45 -0.37
CA ARG A 39 20.89 16.29 -1.77
C ARG A 39 21.63 15.23 -2.58
N SER A 40 22.90 14.97 -2.29
CA SER A 40 23.72 13.95 -2.99
C SER A 40 23.36 12.51 -2.63
N GLU A 41 22.56 12.30 -1.59
CA GLU A 41 22.20 10.98 -1.05
C GLU A 41 20.72 10.65 -1.26
N ILE A 42 19.95 11.56 -1.86
CA ILE A 42 18.51 11.39 -2.04
C ILE A 42 18.23 10.71 -3.38
N CYS A 43 17.51 9.60 -3.31
CA CYS A 43 17.02 8.88 -4.49
C CYS A 43 15.51 9.12 -4.72
N PHE A 44 15.10 9.11 -5.99
CA PHE A 44 13.70 9.09 -6.37
C PHE A 44 13.46 8.17 -7.56
N ILE A 45 12.23 7.68 -7.67
CA ILE A 45 11.72 7.00 -8.86
C ILE A 45 10.81 7.99 -9.59
N GLU A 46 11.05 8.19 -10.88
CA GLU A 46 10.19 9.03 -11.74
C GLU A 46 9.36 8.15 -12.67
N CYS A 47 8.06 8.43 -12.77
CA CYS A 47 7.17 7.74 -13.70
C CYS A 47 6.06 8.66 -14.22
N ASP A 48 5.46 8.26 -15.34
CA ASP A 48 4.26 8.94 -15.86
C ASP A 48 3.08 8.73 -14.90
N ARG A 49 2.37 9.82 -14.59
CA ARG A 49 1.29 9.80 -13.61
C ARG A 49 0.11 8.93 -14.05
N ASN A 50 -0.25 8.96 -15.34
CA ASN A 50 -1.39 8.20 -15.82
C ASN A 50 -1.08 6.71 -15.79
N ILE A 51 0.14 6.33 -16.17
CA ILE A 51 0.61 4.94 -16.05
C ILE A 51 0.63 4.48 -14.59
N LEU A 52 1.07 5.34 -13.66
CA LEU A 52 1.06 4.99 -12.23
C LEU A 52 -0.37 4.76 -11.73
N ILE A 53 -1.31 5.65 -12.06
CA ILE A 53 -2.72 5.53 -11.67
C ILE A 53 -3.33 4.25 -12.24
N GLU A 54 -3.08 3.96 -13.52
CA GLU A 54 -3.55 2.73 -14.17
C GLU A 54 -3.04 1.48 -13.43
N LYS A 55 -1.74 1.44 -13.12
CA LYS A 55 -1.14 0.32 -12.38
C LYS A 55 -1.70 0.18 -10.97
N LEU A 56 -1.91 1.28 -10.25
CA LEU A 56 -2.52 1.25 -8.92
C LEU A 56 -3.95 0.73 -8.96
N ASN A 57 -4.72 1.07 -9.99
CA ASN A 57 -6.07 0.54 -10.19
C ASN A 57 -6.06 -0.97 -10.49
N LEU A 58 -5.10 -1.45 -11.28
CA LEU A 58 -4.93 -2.89 -11.51
C LEU A 58 -4.61 -3.62 -10.20
N ILE A 59 -3.65 -3.11 -9.42
CA ILE A 59 -3.30 -3.68 -8.10
C ILE A 59 -4.51 -3.67 -7.16
N ARG A 60 -5.29 -2.59 -7.12
CA ARG A 60 -6.52 -2.53 -6.32
C ARG A 60 -7.50 -3.65 -6.70
N ASN A 61 -7.68 -3.90 -8.00
CA ASN A 61 -8.55 -4.96 -8.48
C ASN A 61 -8.00 -6.35 -8.12
N ASP A 62 -6.70 -6.58 -8.29
CA ASP A 62 -6.04 -7.84 -7.91
C ASP A 62 -6.23 -8.13 -6.40
N LEU A 63 -6.09 -7.12 -5.55
CA LEU A 63 -6.33 -7.25 -4.11
C LEU A 63 -7.79 -7.60 -3.79
N LEU A 64 -8.75 -7.01 -4.51
CA LEU A 64 -10.18 -7.33 -4.36
C LEU A 64 -10.50 -8.76 -4.83
N GLU A 65 -9.91 -9.21 -5.93
CA GLU A 65 -10.08 -10.57 -6.43
C GLU A 65 -9.44 -11.60 -5.50
N PHE A 66 -8.24 -11.32 -5.00
CA PHE A 66 -7.56 -12.14 -4.00
C PHE A 66 -8.40 -12.27 -2.72
N LEU A 67 -8.96 -11.15 -2.24
CA LEU A 67 -9.83 -11.12 -1.07
C LEU A 67 -11.06 -12.01 -1.25
N LYS A 68 -11.80 -11.83 -2.36
CA LYS A 68 -13.06 -12.56 -2.63
C LYS A 68 -12.85 -14.03 -2.99
N GLY A 69 -11.70 -14.35 -3.60
CA GLY A 69 -11.38 -15.68 -4.07
C GLY A 69 -10.60 -16.47 -3.03
N PRO A 70 -9.27 -16.58 -3.19
CA PRO A 70 -8.42 -17.48 -2.39
C PRO A 70 -8.50 -17.19 -0.89
N LEU A 71 -8.45 -15.93 -0.46
CA LEU A 71 -8.41 -15.59 0.96
C LEU A 71 -9.70 -15.99 1.67
N TYR A 72 -10.85 -15.55 1.16
CA TYR A 72 -12.14 -15.89 1.74
C TYR A 72 -12.43 -17.40 1.72
N LYS A 73 -12.15 -18.06 0.58
CA LYS A 73 -12.33 -19.52 0.45
C LYS A 73 -11.48 -20.31 1.43
N TYR A 74 -10.27 -19.83 1.73
CA TYR A 74 -9.41 -20.48 2.71
C TYR A 74 -10.03 -20.42 4.11
N PHE A 75 -10.45 -19.24 4.56
CA PHE A 75 -10.96 -19.09 5.92
C PHE A 75 -12.34 -19.70 6.14
N ILE A 76 -13.25 -19.65 5.16
CA ILE A 76 -14.61 -20.18 5.32
C ILE A 76 -14.65 -21.70 5.54
N ILE A 77 -13.64 -22.43 5.06
CA ILE A 77 -13.49 -23.88 5.29
C ILE A 77 -13.25 -24.19 6.77
N HIS A 78 -12.62 -23.28 7.51
CA HIS A 78 -12.20 -23.48 8.88
C HIS A 78 -13.13 -22.79 9.89
N ASP A 79 -13.51 -21.54 9.63
CA ASP A 79 -14.37 -20.74 10.48
C ASP A 79 -14.98 -19.58 9.67
N SER A 80 -16.29 -19.62 9.46
CA SER A 80 -17.00 -18.60 8.70
C SER A 80 -17.07 -17.24 9.40
N ALA A 81 -17.18 -17.21 10.74
CA ALA A 81 -17.20 -15.97 11.51
C ALA A 81 -15.83 -15.29 11.49
N HIS A 82 -14.76 -16.09 11.54
CA HIS A 82 -13.40 -15.59 11.39
C HIS A 82 -13.11 -15.11 9.97
N ALA A 83 -13.64 -15.78 8.94
CA ALA A 83 -13.48 -15.37 7.56
C ALA A 83 -13.98 -13.94 7.31
N ASP A 84 -15.16 -13.60 7.83
CA ASP A 84 -15.72 -12.25 7.68
C ASP A 84 -14.86 -11.20 8.41
N GLN A 85 -14.34 -11.51 9.60
CA GLN A 85 -13.44 -10.61 10.34
C GLN A 85 -12.15 -10.33 9.57
N VAL A 86 -11.54 -11.36 8.99
CA VAL A 86 -10.32 -11.22 8.17
C VAL A 86 -10.62 -10.37 6.94
N VAL A 87 -11.77 -10.58 6.29
CA VAL A 87 -12.16 -9.78 5.12
C VAL A 87 -12.30 -8.30 5.48
N GLN A 88 -12.98 -7.98 6.57
CA GLN A 88 -13.14 -6.60 7.02
C GLN A 88 -11.79 -5.96 7.38
N GLN A 89 -10.92 -6.70 8.06
CA GLN A 89 -9.61 -6.20 8.44
C GLN A 89 -8.72 -5.94 7.20
N PHE A 90 -8.76 -6.83 6.21
CA PHE A 90 -8.03 -6.67 4.96
C PHE A 90 -8.47 -5.43 4.20
N LYS A 91 -9.79 -5.23 4.07
CA LYS A 91 -10.35 -4.03 3.42
C LYS A 91 -9.92 -2.75 4.12
N LYS A 92 -9.88 -2.75 5.46
CA LYS A 92 -9.42 -1.62 6.27
C LYS A 92 -7.95 -1.29 6.02
N TRP A 93 -7.06 -2.28 5.97
CA TRP A 93 -5.63 -2.05 5.73
C TRP A 93 -5.36 -1.39 4.37
N PHE A 94 -6.11 -1.77 3.35
CA PHE A 94 -5.91 -1.30 1.97
C PHE A 94 -6.94 -0.25 1.53
N SER A 95 -7.78 0.25 2.46
CA SER A 95 -8.86 1.21 2.18
C SER A 95 -9.76 0.83 0.99
N LEU A 96 -10.05 -0.47 0.84
CA LEU A 96 -10.75 -1.00 -0.33
C LEU A 96 -12.26 -0.67 -0.35
N ASP A 97 -12.82 -0.23 0.78
CA ASP A 97 -14.24 0.08 0.96
C ASP A 97 -14.64 1.51 0.56
N ILE A 98 -13.68 2.36 0.15
CA ILE A 98 -13.96 3.75 -0.22
C ILE A 98 -14.25 3.83 -1.73
N ILE A 99 -15.51 4.15 -2.06
CA ILE A 99 -15.95 4.72 -3.34
C ILE A 99 -16.30 6.18 -3.07
#